data_AF-A0A1E7MXD2-F1
#
_entry.id   AF-A0A1E7MXD2-F1
#
_cell.length_a   1.000
_cell.length_b   1.000
_cell.length_c   1.000
_cell.angle_alpha   90.00
_cell.angle_beta   90.00
_cell.angle_gamma   90.00
#
_symmetry.space_group_name_H-M   'P 1'
#
loop_
_entity.id
_entity.type
_entity.pdbx_description
1 polymer ?
#
loop_
_entity_poly.entity_id
_entity_poly.type
_entity_poly.pdbx_seq_one_letter_code
_entity_poly.pdbx_strand_id
1 'polypeptide(L)'
;MRVRVIGFGVTADTSDVGGVTIAQSNNDTAPLSLLEAVSDRTLRTTPFLDWTMSIEEPPGGGGRLELSNTQTVALVNDHLTLFPPQGDVYQLQQPVDHTPAGGPAGQVVATLLQFPVTLTQST
;
A
#
# COMPACT_ATOMS: atom_id res chain seq x y z
N MET A 1 17.58 7.35 8.15
CA MET A 1 16.77 7.06 9.35
C MET A 1 15.80 5.93 9.04
N ARG A 2 15.38 5.16 10.05
CA ARG A 2 14.35 4.13 9.90
C ARG A 2 13.09 4.55 10.65
N VAL A 3 11.93 4.32 10.04
CA VAL A 3 10.62 4.64 10.62
C VAL A 3 9.70 3.43 10.51
N ARG A 4 8.70 3.35 11.39
CA ARG A 4 7.68 2.30 11.37
C ARG A 4 6.34 2.92 10.99
N VAL A 5 5.68 2.36 9.98
CA VAL A 5 4.28 2.66 9.69
C VAL A 5 3.43 1.79 10.61
N ILE A 6 2.67 2.44 11.48
CA ILE A 6 1.84 1.79 12.50
C ILE A 6 0.37 1.63 12.07
N GLY A 7 -0.01 2.24 10.96
CA GLY A 7 -1.33 2.10 10.34
C GLY A 7 -1.30 2.61 8.91
N PHE A 8 -1.98 1.88 8.02
CA PHE A 8 -2.23 2.28 6.65
C PHE A 8 -3.61 1.78 6.25
N GLY A 9 -4.40 2.66 5.65
CA GLY A 9 -5.76 2.36 5.22
C GLY A 9 -6.18 3.25 4.06
N VAL A 10 -6.74 2.64 3.01
CA VAL A 10 -7.34 3.33 1.88
C VAL A 10 -8.67 2.67 1.57
N THR A 11 -9.73 3.46 1.44
CA THR A 11 -11.06 2.98 1.07
C THR A 11 -11.54 3.75 -0.16
N ALA A 12 -12.20 3.06 -1.08
CA ALA A 12 -12.83 3.67 -2.24
C ALA A 12 -14.11 2.92 -2.58
N ASP A 13 -15.14 3.64 -3.00
CA ASP A 13 -16.37 3.07 -3.53
C ASP A 13 -16.39 3.23 -5.04
N THR A 14 -16.77 2.17 -5.75
CA THR A 14 -16.87 2.16 -7.21
C THR A 14 -18.20 1.57 -7.64
N SER A 15 -18.73 2.00 -8.80
CA SER A 15 -19.97 1.45 -9.36
C SER A 15 -19.86 -0.01 -9.77
N ASP A 16 -18.63 -0.48 -10.04
CA ASP A 16 -18.40 -1.73 -10.75
C ASP A 16 -18.12 -2.89 -9.80
N VAL A 17 -17.46 -2.61 -8.67
CA VAL A 17 -17.05 -3.65 -7.69
C VAL A 17 -17.43 -3.33 -6.25
N GLY A 18 -18.27 -2.31 -6.03
CA GLY A 18 -18.67 -1.85 -4.71
C GLY A 18 -17.49 -1.23 -3.94
N GLY A 19 -17.44 -1.50 -2.63
CA GLY A 19 -16.36 -1.04 -1.76
C GLY A 19 -15.05 -1.80 -1.95
N VAL A 20 -13.96 -1.05 -2.10
CA VAL A 20 -12.58 -1.54 -2.11
C VAL A 20 -11.85 -0.98 -0.91
N THR A 21 -11.28 -1.86 -0.09
CA THR A 21 -10.49 -1.49 1.08
C THR A 21 -9.10 -2.08 0.98
N ILE A 22 -8.06 -1.26 1.15
CA ILE A 22 -6.69 -1.69 1.39
C ILE A 22 -6.36 -1.35 2.84
N ALA A 23 -5.94 -2.34 3.62
CA ALA A 23 -5.58 -2.15 5.03
C ALA A 23 -4.25 -2.85 5.33
N GLN A 24 -3.44 -2.24 6.21
CA GLN A 24 -2.19 -2.86 6.67
C GLN A 24 -2.50 -4.20 7.36
N SER A 25 -1.80 -5.27 6.96
CA SER A 25 -2.12 -6.64 7.41
C SER A 25 -1.23 -7.12 8.55
N ASN A 26 0.06 -6.76 8.53
CA ASN A 26 0.99 -7.11 9.60
C ASN A 26 2.12 -6.07 9.73
N ASN A 27 2.19 -5.44 10.90
CA ASN A 27 3.18 -4.40 11.17
C ASN A 27 4.50 -4.98 11.66
N ASP A 28 4.52 -6.21 12.17
CA ASP A 28 5.68 -6.80 12.85
C ASP A 28 6.65 -7.47 11.88
N THR A 29 6.14 -7.98 10.75
CA THR A 29 6.95 -8.65 9.72
C THR A 29 7.43 -7.72 8.62
N ALA A 30 6.72 -6.63 8.35
CA ALA A 30 7.10 -5.67 7.33
C ALA A 30 8.46 -5.01 7.67
N PRO A 31 9.36 -4.84 6.69
CA PRO A 31 10.61 -4.11 6.88
C PRO A 31 10.38 -2.69 7.42
N LEU A 32 11.34 -2.18 8.19
CA LEU A 32 11.33 -0.77 8.60
C LEU A 32 11.44 0.13 7.37
N SER A 33 10.54 1.11 7.29
CA SER A 33 10.48 2.11 6.23
C SER A 33 11.69 3.05 6.29
N LEU A 34 12.07 3.60 5.15
CA LEU A 34 13.25 4.46 5.02
C LEU A 34 12.86 5.94 4.99
N LEU A 35 13.63 6.74 5.71
CA LEU A 35 13.67 8.20 5.58
C LEU A 35 15.12 8.63 5.36
N GLU A 36 15.39 9.23 4.21
CA GLU A 36 16.74 9.54 3.73
C GLU A 36 16.82 11.02 3.36
N ALA A 37 17.92 11.67 3.68
CA ALA A 37 18.21 13.00 3.14
C ALA A 37 18.83 12.84 1.75
N VAL A 38 18.18 13.37 0.73
CA VAL A 38 18.70 13.42 -0.65
C VAL A 38 19.50 14.71 -0.87
N SER A 39 19.08 15.79 -0.23
CA SER A 39 19.76 17.10 -0.21
C SER A 39 19.44 17.84 1.09
N ASP A 40 20.00 19.04 1.28
CA ASP A 40 19.72 19.90 2.44
C ASP A 40 18.25 20.28 2.61
N ARG A 41 17.42 20.14 1.56
CA ARG A 41 16.00 20.52 1.56
C ARG A 41 15.07 19.42 1.05
N THR A 42 15.59 18.25 0.71
CA THR A 42 14.82 17.19 0.10
C THR A 42 15.08 15.88 0.81
N LEU A 43 14.00 15.24 1.21
CA LEU A 43 13.98 13.93 1.81
C LEU A 43 13.40 12.93 0.79
N ARG A 44 13.91 11.71 0.83
CA ARG A 44 13.27 10.54 0.22
C ARG A 44 12.65 9.71 1.32
N THR A 45 11.42 9.30 1.10
CA THR A 45 10.71 8.38 1.97
C THR A 45 10.27 7.16 1.20
N THR A 46 10.51 5.99 1.79
CA THR A 46 10.08 4.71 1.25
C THR A 46 9.32 3.92 2.32
N PRO A 47 7.99 4.12 2.45
CA PRO A 47 7.14 3.23 3.22
C PRO A 47 7.17 1.80 2.68
N PHE A 48 7.46 0.84 3.55
CA PHE A 48 7.32 -0.58 3.27
C PHE A 48 6.10 -1.14 3.97
N LEU A 49 5.20 -1.76 3.22
CA LEU A 49 3.90 -2.20 3.71
C LEU A 49 3.61 -3.63 3.25
N ASP A 50 2.98 -4.40 4.13
CA ASP A 50 2.18 -5.55 3.75
C ASP A 50 0.72 -5.17 4.01
N TRP A 51 -0.17 -5.54 3.07
CA TRP A 51 -1.58 -5.18 3.15
C TRP A 51 -2.49 -6.33 2.77
N THR A 52 -3.74 -6.23 3.21
CA THR A 52 -4.86 -6.95 2.64
C THR A 52 -5.68 -6.00 1.77
N MET A 53 -6.19 -6.52 0.66
CA MET A 53 -7.13 -5.82 -0.20
C MET A 53 -8.45 -6.60 -0.21
N SER A 54 -9.52 -5.94 0.19
CA SER A 54 -10.89 -6.44 0.09
C SER A 54 -11.60 -5.77 -1.07
N ILE A 55 -12.31 -6.56 -1.86
CA ILE A 55 -13.22 -6.10 -2.91
C ILE A 55 -14.60 -6.70 -2.60
N GLU A 56 -15.62 -5.85 -2.44
CA GLU A 56 -16.96 -6.29 -2.04
C GLU A 56 -17.65 -7.15 -3.10
N GLU A 57 -17.62 -6.71 -4.37
CA GLU A 57 -18.26 -7.38 -5.49
C GLU A 57 -17.27 -7.62 -6.63
N PRO A 58 -16.42 -8.66 -6.57
CA PRO A 58 -15.42 -8.90 -7.60
C PRO A 58 -16.04 -9.23 -8.97
N PRO A 59 -15.39 -8.86 -10.08
CA PRO A 59 -15.85 -9.21 -11.43
C PRO A 59 -15.91 -10.73 -11.59
N GLY A 60 -17.07 -11.25 -12.03
CA GLY A 60 -17.31 -12.70 -12.18
C GLY A 60 -18.21 -13.30 -11.09
N GLY A 61 -18.57 -12.54 -10.06
CA GLY A 61 -19.42 -13.00 -8.96
C GLY A 61 -18.65 -13.86 -7.94
N GLY A 62 -19.30 -14.22 -6.83
CA GLY A 62 -18.70 -15.07 -5.79
C GLY A 62 -18.60 -14.48 -4.39
N GLY A 63 -19.14 -13.27 -4.17
CA GLY A 63 -19.08 -12.57 -2.88
C GLY A 63 -17.71 -11.90 -2.65
N ARG A 64 -17.53 -11.31 -1.47
CA ARG A 64 -16.35 -10.52 -1.10
C ARG A 64 -15.05 -11.28 -1.33
N LEU A 65 -14.13 -10.66 -2.07
CA LEU A 65 -12.80 -11.18 -2.37
C LEU A 65 -11.76 -10.51 -1.46
N GLU A 66 -11.03 -11.33 -0.71
CA GLU A 66 -9.90 -10.89 0.12
C GLU A 66 -8.59 -11.35 -0.52
N LEU A 67 -7.66 -10.41 -0.66
CA LEU A 67 -6.38 -10.58 -1.32
C LEU A 67 -5.23 -10.16 -0.40
N SER A 68 -4.07 -10.78 -0.57
CA SER A 68 -2.83 -10.40 0.09
C SER A 68 -1.74 -10.15 -0.95
N ASN A 69 -0.87 -9.18 -0.72
CA ASN A 69 0.30 -8.96 -1.55
C ASN A 69 1.27 -10.15 -1.43
N THR A 70 1.86 -10.56 -2.55
CA THR A 70 2.86 -11.66 -2.58
C THR A 70 4.26 -11.20 -2.19
N GLN A 71 4.50 -9.90 -2.24
CA GLN A 71 5.77 -9.24 -1.97
C GLN A 71 5.51 -7.91 -1.24
N THR A 72 6.43 -7.52 -0.36
CA THR A 72 6.34 -6.24 0.35
C THR A 72 6.20 -5.08 -0.62
N VAL A 73 5.22 -4.23 -0.35
CA VAL A 73 4.92 -3.02 -1.11
C VAL A 73 5.93 -1.95 -0.72
N ALA A 74 6.50 -1.28 -1.73
CA ALA A 74 7.30 -0.09 -1.54
C ALA A 74 6.59 1.11 -2.19
N LEU A 75 6.18 2.07 -1.35
CA LEU A 75 5.71 3.37 -1.81
C LEU A 75 6.88 4.35 -1.76
N VAL A 76 7.05 5.23 -2.73
CA VAL A 76 8.17 6.16 -2.81
C VAL A 76 7.68 7.59 -3.01
N ASN A 77 8.28 8.51 -2.25
CA ASN A 77 8.33 9.93 -2.56
C ASN A 77 9.78 10.40 -2.40
N ASP A 78 10.41 10.87 -3.47
CA ASP A 78 11.79 11.33 -3.54
C ASP A 78 11.94 12.86 -3.50
N HIS A 79 10.84 13.58 -3.32
CA HIS A 79 10.74 15.04 -3.31
C HIS A 79 10.08 15.57 -2.03
N LEU A 80 10.13 14.80 -0.93
CA LEU A 80 9.50 15.17 0.31
C LEU A 80 10.24 16.36 0.94
N THR A 81 9.51 17.42 1.27
CA THR A 81 10.11 18.64 1.85
C THR A 81 10.02 18.67 3.38
N LEU A 82 9.11 17.90 3.97
CA LEU A 82 8.87 17.82 5.40
C LEU A 82 8.46 16.39 5.79
N PHE A 83 8.93 15.93 6.95
CA PHE A 83 8.43 14.70 7.57
C PHE A 83 7.91 15.02 8.98
N PRO A 84 6.73 14.53 9.39
CA PRO A 84 5.82 13.63 8.66
C PRO A 84 5.16 14.28 7.43
N PRO A 85 4.72 13.48 6.43
CA PRO A 85 4.13 14.00 5.20
C PRO A 85 2.79 14.70 5.46
N GLN A 86 2.52 15.75 4.67
CA GLN A 86 1.35 16.62 4.82
C GLN A 86 0.57 16.75 3.50
N GLY A 87 0.03 15.63 3.02
CA GLY A 87 -0.65 15.58 1.72
C GLY A 87 0.30 15.37 0.56
N ASP A 88 1.42 14.70 0.81
CA ASP A 88 2.42 14.38 -0.20
C ASP A 88 2.03 13.12 -0.98
N VAL A 89 2.26 13.12 -2.30
CA VAL A 89 1.95 11.99 -3.16
C VAL A 89 3.08 10.97 -3.13
N TYR A 90 2.73 9.71 -2.96
CA TYR A 90 3.61 8.57 -3.05
C TYR A 90 3.22 7.72 -4.25
N GLN A 91 4.22 7.05 -4.83
CA GLN A 91 4.02 6.16 -5.96
C GLN A 91 4.46 4.75 -5.61
N LEU A 92 3.73 3.76 -6.12
CA LEU A 92 4.20 2.39 -6.10
C LEU A 92 5.49 2.25 -6.90
N GLN A 93 6.53 1.69 -6.29
CA GLN A 93 7.83 1.54 -6.94
C GLN A 93 7.81 0.51 -8.08
N GLN A 94 7.02 -0.55 -7.93
CA GLN A 94 6.91 -1.64 -8.88
C GLN A 94 5.54 -2.32 -8.77
N PRO A 95 5.01 -2.94 -9.85
CA PRO A 95 3.79 -3.70 -9.79
C PRO A 95 3.80 -4.74 -8.66
N VAL A 96 2.66 -4.87 -7.96
CA VAL A 96 2.50 -5.83 -6.86
C VAL A 96 1.43 -6.84 -7.22
N ASP A 97 1.81 -8.12 -7.21
CA ASP A 97 0.87 -9.21 -7.40
C ASP A 97 0.13 -9.53 -6.10
N HIS A 98 -1.10 -10.01 -6.27
CA HIS A 98 -2.00 -10.37 -5.20
C HIS A 98 -2.53 -11.79 -5.38
N THR A 99 -2.58 -12.52 -4.27
CA THR A 99 -3.15 -13.88 -4.18
C THR A 99 -4.36 -13.87 -3.25
N PRO A 100 -5.32 -14.79 -3.40
CA PRO A 100 -6.41 -14.94 -2.43
C PRO A 100 -5.88 -15.15 -1.01
N ALA A 101 -6.45 -14.44 -0.04
CA ALA A 101 -6.07 -14.57 1.36
C ALA A 101 -6.34 -16.00 1.85
N GLY A 102 -5.32 -16.70 2.34
CA GLY A 102 -5.42 -18.11 2.77
C GLY A 102 -5.53 -19.13 1.62
N GLY A 103 -5.43 -18.69 0.37
CA GLY A 103 -5.40 -19.56 -0.81
C GLY A 103 -4.04 -20.24 -1.04
N PRO A 104 -3.92 -21.10 -2.07
CA PRO A 104 -2.65 -21.72 -2.43
C PRO A 104 -1.59 -20.66 -2.76
N ALA A 105 -0.41 -20.78 -2.16
CA ALA A 105 0.70 -19.89 -2.43
C ALA A 105 1.05 -19.89 -3.93
N GLY A 106 1.11 -18.71 -4.54
CA GLY A 106 1.55 -18.52 -5.93
C GLY A 106 0.43 -18.38 -6.97
N GLN A 107 -0.85 -18.50 -6.61
CA GLN A 107 -1.94 -18.19 -7.54
C GLN A 107 -2.21 -16.67 -7.57
N VAL A 108 -1.54 -15.97 -8.50
CA VAL A 108 -1.80 -14.55 -8.74
C VAL A 108 -3.17 -14.39 -9.40
N VAL A 109 -4.03 -13.56 -8.79
CA VAL A 109 -5.39 -13.27 -9.27
C VAL A 109 -5.61 -11.80 -9.62
N ALA A 110 -4.73 -10.92 -9.15
CA ALA A 110 -4.70 -9.50 -9.50
C ALA A 110 -3.26 -8.96 -9.41
N THR A 111 -3.01 -7.88 -10.14
CA THR A 111 -1.75 -7.12 -10.05
C THR A 111 -2.07 -5.64 -9.94
N LEU A 112 -1.61 -4.99 -8.87
CA LEU A 112 -1.66 -3.55 -8.74
C LEU A 112 -0.47 -2.95 -9.51
N LEU A 113 -0.75 -2.38 -10.68
CA LEU A 113 0.27 -1.85 -11.59
C LEU A 113 0.84 -0.51 -11.14
N GLN A 114 -0.04 0.36 -10.65
CA GLN A 114 0.27 1.72 -10.22
C GLN A 114 -0.60 2.08 -9.02
N PHE A 115 -0.07 2.91 -8.13
CA PHE A 115 -0.81 3.36 -6.96
C PHE A 115 -0.33 4.75 -6.52
N PRO A 116 -0.74 5.81 -7.23
CA PRO A 116 -0.57 7.17 -6.74
C PRO A 116 -1.45 7.35 -5.51
N VAL A 117 -0.84 7.61 -4.35
CA VAL A 117 -1.57 7.79 -3.10
C VAL A 117 -1.05 9.01 -2.33
N THR A 118 -1.97 9.86 -1.89
CA THR A 118 -1.64 11.00 -1.05
C THR A 118 -1.62 10.57 0.41
N LEU A 119 -0.48 10.76 1.09
CA LEU A 119 -0.33 10.41 2.50
C LEU A 119 -0.28 11.66 3.37
N THR A 120 -1.03 11.59 4.48
CA THR A 120 -1.02 12.58 5.55
C THR A 120 -0.97 11.83 6.86
N GLN A 121 -0.21 12.33 7.83
CA GLN A 121 -0.26 11.79 9.19
C GLN A 121 -1.64 12.11 9.82
N SER A 122 -2.38 11.08 10.22
CA SER A 122 -3.50 11.22 11.14
C SER A 122 -2.99 11.30 12.58
N THR A 123 -3.36 12.36 13.30
CA THR A 123 -3.10 12.55 14.73
C THR A 123 -4.11 11.83 15.60
#